data_AF-A0A943S4B2-F1
#
_entry.id   AF-A0A943S4B2-F1
#
_cell.length_a   1.000
_cell.length_b   1.000
_cell.length_c   1.000
_cell.angle_alpha   90.00
_cell.angle_beta   90.00
_cell.angle_gamma   90.00
#
_symmetry.space_group_name_H-M   'P 1'
#
loop_
_entity.id
_entity.type
_entity.pdbx_description
1 polymer ?
#
loop_
_entity_poly.entity_id
_entity_poly.type
_entity_poly.pdbx_seq_one_letter_code
_entity_poly.pdbx_strand_id
1 'polypeptide(L)'
;MSKRSVEAAMDFSFPTPEERRAAMCVCCGSHCPGCESPDDYAWRRRDVDLSVLADEVIKTRLTPRERQVTEAYWFDGSTISTIAQKLGVCPSSVSRCLDKAQRKIYDALSFTVKYQHDIESVEFLPIAVRRALAVSAAKRYEPNTLGGRIKKLRCSENIGEQLLCDALGMQIRTLRMVENGEKEPTLQQLAQLAGFFGTTADYLLKGEDK
;
A
#
# COMPACT_ATOMS: atom_id res chain seq x y z
N MET A 1 1.35 51.70 17.44
CA MET A 1 0.95 50.90 16.27
C MET A 1 0.70 49.48 16.75
N SER A 2 -0.53 49.01 16.61
CA SER A 2 -1.03 47.77 17.20
C SER A 2 -0.40 46.55 16.52
N LYS A 3 0.23 45.67 17.31
CA LYS A 3 0.67 44.32 16.92
C LYS A 3 -0.54 43.42 16.66
N ARG A 4 -1.47 43.84 15.79
CA ARG A 4 -2.57 43.01 15.34
C ARG A 4 -2.05 42.03 14.31
N SER A 5 -1.86 40.80 14.79
CA SER A 5 -2.10 39.56 14.06
C SER A 5 -1.30 39.33 12.78
N VAL A 6 -0.03 38.96 12.95
CA VAL A 6 0.64 37.98 12.05
C VAL A 6 0.43 36.55 12.61
N GLU A 7 -0.60 36.36 13.44
CA GLU A 7 -1.06 35.07 13.97
C GLU A 7 -2.12 34.43 13.06
N ALA A 8 -2.16 34.77 11.77
CA ALA A 8 -2.51 33.77 10.79
C ALA A 8 -1.27 32.90 10.62
N ALA A 9 -1.00 32.05 11.62
CA ALA A 9 -0.03 30.98 11.49
C ALA A 9 -0.38 30.27 10.19
N MET A 10 0.50 30.36 9.20
CA MET A 10 0.44 29.49 8.04
C MET A 10 0.48 28.10 8.64
N ASP A 11 -0.67 27.44 8.64
CA ASP A 11 -0.83 26.11 9.18
C ASP A 11 -0.04 25.18 8.26
N PHE A 12 1.24 24.98 8.59
CA PHE A 12 2.13 24.02 7.95
C PHE A 12 1.82 22.58 8.40
N SER A 13 0.67 22.34 9.06
CA SER A 13 0.22 20.98 9.32
C SER A 13 -0.08 20.29 7.99
N PHE A 14 0.71 19.27 7.69
CA PHE A 14 0.40 18.33 6.62
C PHE A 14 -0.54 17.23 7.14
N PRO A 15 -1.51 16.79 6.31
CA PRO A 15 -1.78 17.24 4.95
C PRO A 15 -2.40 18.65 4.88
N THR A 16 -2.10 19.36 3.79
CA THR A 16 -2.60 20.71 3.54
C THR A 16 -4.14 20.74 3.51
N PRO A 17 -4.78 21.90 3.75
CA PRO A 17 -6.23 22.03 3.60
C PRO A 17 -6.77 21.60 2.23
N GLU A 18 -5.98 21.73 1.16
CA GLU A 18 -6.32 21.26 -0.17
C GLU A 18 -6.31 19.73 -0.28
N GLU A 19 -5.27 19.09 0.25
CA GLU A 19 -5.18 17.63 0.34
C GLU A 19 -6.31 17.05 1.21
N ARG A 20 -6.62 17.69 2.35
CA ARG A 20 -7.77 17.33 3.19
C ARG A 20 -9.08 17.45 2.41
N ARG A 21 -9.30 18.52 1.65
CA ARG A 21 -10.50 18.69 0.82
C ARG A 21 -10.59 17.62 -0.27
N ALA A 22 -9.48 17.32 -0.95
CA ALA A 22 -9.44 16.26 -1.96
C ALA A 22 -9.77 14.89 -1.34
N ALA A 23 -9.20 14.58 -0.17
CA ALA A 23 -9.53 13.39 0.60
C ALA A 23 -11.02 13.34 0.97
N MET A 24 -11.58 14.46 1.42
CA MET A 24 -13.01 14.59 1.74
C MET A 24 -13.93 14.43 0.53
N CYS A 25 -13.50 14.79 -0.68
CA CYS A 25 -14.28 14.58 -1.91
C CYS A 25 -14.37 13.10 -2.33
N VAL A 26 -13.42 12.27 -1.91
CA VAL A 26 -13.46 10.81 -2.10
C VAL A 26 -14.21 10.12 -0.95
N CYS A 27 -14.30 10.78 0.21
CA CYS A 27 -15.11 10.34 1.34
C CYS A 27 -16.61 10.46 1.01
N CYS A 28 -17.42 9.50 1.49
CA CYS A 28 -18.89 9.51 1.33
C CYS A 28 -19.61 10.65 2.06
N GLY A 29 -18.88 11.67 2.54
CA GLY A 29 -19.39 12.88 3.21
C GLY A 29 -20.04 12.65 4.57
N SER A 30 -20.18 11.40 5.02
CA SER A 30 -21.05 11.03 6.13
C SER A 30 -20.39 11.05 7.51
N HIS A 31 -19.08 11.35 7.60
CA HIS A 31 -18.28 11.28 8.84
C HIS A 31 -18.69 10.08 9.71
N CYS A 32 -18.68 8.88 9.14
CA CYS A 32 -19.07 7.70 9.88
C CYS A 32 -17.96 7.34 10.89
N PRO A 33 -18.29 6.80 12.07
CA PRO A 33 -17.29 6.47 13.11
C PRO A 33 -16.17 5.51 12.67
N GLY A 34 -16.33 4.84 11.53
CA GLY A 34 -15.37 3.92 10.94
C GLY A 34 -14.65 4.44 9.69
N CYS A 35 -14.82 5.71 9.28
CA CYS A 35 -13.96 6.29 8.25
C CYS A 35 -12.65 6.79 8.86
N GLU A 36 -11.54 6.60 8.16
CA GLU A 36 -10.25 7.19 8.56
C GLU A 36 -10.32 8.73 8.55
N SER A 37 -9.49 9.38 9.36
CA SER A 37 -9.44 10.84 9.32
C SER A 37 -8.92 11.31 7.95
N PRO A 38 -9.29 12.51 7.47
CA PRO A 38 -8.74 13.07 6.23
C PRO A 38 -7.20 13.07 6.22
N ASP A 39 -6.60 13.23 7.41
CA ASP A 39 -5.16 13.20 7.59
C ASP A 39 -4.58 11.79 7.37
N ASP A 40 -5.17 10.77 8.01
CA ASP A 40 -4.78 9.36 7.83
C ASP A 40 -4.97 8.89 6.39
N TYR A 41 -6.09 9.29 5.76
CA TYR A 41 -6.36 9.01 4.35
C TYR A 41 -5.22 9.53 3.47
N ALA A 42 -4.81 10.79 3.67
CA ALA A 42 -3.78 11.42 2.84
C ALA A 42 -2.43 10.71 3.01
N TRP A 43 -2.04 10.35 4.23
CA TRP A 43 -0.82 9.58 4.49
C TRP A 43 -0.85 8.19 3.85
N ARG A 44 -1.97 7.46 4.00
CA ARG A 44 -2.15 6.15 3.37
C ARG A 44 -2.08 6.25 1.86
N ARG A 45 -2.70 7.28 1.26
CA ARG A 45 -2.61 7.54 -0.19
C ARG A 45 -1.19 7.86 -0.64
N ARG A 46 -0.41 8.61 0.12
CA ARG A 46 1.01 8.86 -0.17
C ARG A 46 1.83 7.57 -0.21
N ASP A 47 1.56 6.61 0.67
CA ASP A 47 2.18 5.27 0.62
C ASP A 47 1.78 4.51 -0.66
N VAL A 48 0.51 4.61 -1.06
CA VAL A 48 0.02 4.02 -2.33
C VAL A 48 0.65 4.69 -3.54
N ASP A 49 0.82 6.00 -3.55
CA ASP A 49 1.48 6.73 -4.63
C ASP A 49 2.98 6.41 -4.68
N LEU A 50 3.63 6.26 -3.52
CA LEU A 50 5.02 5.82 -3.41
C LEU A 50 5.22 4.42 -4.03
N SER A 51 4.22 3.53 -3.97
CA SER A 51 4.27 2.23 -4.65
C SER A 51 4.42 2.35 -6.17
N VAL A 52 3.75 3.34 -6.77
CA VAL A 52 3.82 3.60 -8.21
C VAL A 52 5.23 4.07 -8.59
N LEU A 53 5.79 4.96 -7.78
CA LEU A 53 7.17 5.42 -7.96
C LEU A 53 8.19 4.28 -7.74
N ALA A 54 7.96 3.40 -6.77
CA ALA A 54 8.81 2.23 -6.55
C ALA A 54 8.82 1.29 -7.77
N ASP A 55 7.65 1.04 -8.37
CA ASP A 55 7.55 0.27 -9.62
C ASP A 55 8.32 0.92 -10.77
N GLU A 56 8.19 2.24 -10.93
CA GLU A 56 8.89 2.98 -11.97
C GLU A 56 10.42 2.93 -11.76
N VAL A 57 10.88 3.03 -10.51
CA VAL A 57 12.29 2.88 -10.16
C VAL A 57 12.79 1.46 -10.48
N ILE A 58 12.01 0.42 -10.16
CA ILE A 58 12.35 -0.98 -10.52
C ILE A 58 12.46 -1.15 -12.04
N LYS A 59 11.58 -0.49 -12.80
CA LYS A 59 11.57 -0.55 -14.28
C LYS A 59 12.69 0.26 -14.93
N THR A 60 13.14 1.35 -14.34
CA THR A 60 14.07 2.30 -14.99
C THR A 60 15.50 2.25 -14.44
N ARG A 61 15.69 1.97 -13.14
CA ARG A 61 17.00 2.05 -12.47
C ARG A 61 17.69 0.70 -12.29
N LEU A 62 16.94 -0.39 -12.28
CA LEU A 62 17.48 -1.74 -12.12
C LEU A 62 17.83 -2.34 -13.48
N THR A 63 18.99 -3.01 -13.54
CA THR A 63 19.37 -3.83 -14.69
C THR A 63 18.40 -5.01 -14.84
N PRO A 64 18.32 -5.66 -16.03
CA PRO A 64 17.41 -6.80 -16.23
C PRO A 64 17.60 -7.91 -15.18
N ARG A 65 18.85 -8.18 -14.79
CA ARG A 65 19.17 -9.19 -13.78
C ARG A 65 18.78 -8.76 -12.37
N GLU A 66 19.05 -7.51 -12.00
CA GLU A 66 18.63 -6.95 -10.71
C GLU A 66 17.10 -6.97 -10.58
N ARG A 67 16.39 -6.52 -11.62
CA ARG A 67 14.93 -6.56 -11.69
C ARG A 67 14.40 -7.97 -11.53
N GLN A 68 14.89 -8.94 -12.32
CA GLN A 68 14.47 -10.33 -12.24
C GLN A 68 14.58 -10.89 -10.80
N VAL A 69 15.69 -10.62 -10.12
CA VAL A 69 15.92 -11.07 -8.75
C VAL A 69 15.03 -10.35 -7.75
N THR A 70 14.88 -9.02 -7.89
CA THR A 70 14.01 -8.19 -7.05
C THR A 70 12.55 -8.61 -7.17
N GLU A 71 12.05 -8.85 -8.39
CA GLU A 71 10.67 -9.25 -8.61
C GLU A 71 10.37 -10.64 -8.06
N ALA A 72 11.27 -11.60 -8.29
CA ALA A 72 11.13 -12.94 -7.73
C ALA A 72 11.10 -12.95 -6.20
N TYR A 73 11.87 -12.07 -5.55
CA TYR A 73 11.92 -12.01 -4.09
C TYR A 73 10.72 -11.27 -3.50
N TRP A 74 10.45 -10.04 -3.96
CA TRP A 74 9.46 -9.15 -3.35
C TRP A 74 8.03 -9.37 -3.83
N PHE A 75 7.83 -9.84 -5.07
CA PHE A 75 6.50 -10.01 -5.67
C PHE A 75 6.09 -11.47 -5.74
N ASP A 76 6.99 -12.37 -6.16
CA ASP A 76 6.66 -13.80 -6.25
C ASP A 76 6.83 -14.54 -4.90
N GLY A 77 7.37 -13.87 -3.88
CA GLY A 77 7.63 -14.47 -2.56
C GLY A 77 8.66 -15.60 -2.57
N SER A 78 9.51 -15.70 -3.60
CA SER A 78 10.53 -16.75 -3.70
C SER A 78 11.66 -16.50 -2.70
N THR A 79 12.12 -17.57 -2.04
CA THR A 79 13.28 -17.48 -1.14
C THR A 79 14.57 -17.30 -1.94
N ILE A 80 15.61 -16.73 -1.30
CA ILE A 80 16.95 -16.55 -1.91
C ILE A 80 17.47 -17.87 -2.49
N SER A 81 17.29 -18.99 -1.77
CA SER A 81 17.71 -20.32 -2.23
C SER A 81 16.96 -20.77 -3.49
N THR A 82 15.65 -20.54 -3.54
CA THR A 82 14.82 -20.88 -4.71
C THR A 82 15.24 -20.06 -5.93
N ILE A 83 15.49 -18.77 -5.74
CA ILE A 83 15.98 -17.88 -6.81
C ILE A 83 17.36 -18.34 -7.28
N ALA A 84 18.28 -18.62 -6.36
CA ALA A 84 19.62 -19.09 -6.67
C ALA A 84 19.60 -20.36 -7.52
N GLN A 85 18.78 -21.34 -7.13
CA GLN A 85 18.58 -22.58 -7.88
C GLN A 85 18.01 -22.34 -9.28
N LYS A 86 16.93 -21.55 -9.39
CA LYS A 86 16.29 -21.22 -10.69
C LYS A 86 17.27 -20.51 -11.64
N LEU A 87 18.15 -19.68 -11.08
CA LEU A 87 19.06 -18.84 -11.85
C LEU A 87 20.45 -19.45 -12.07
N GLY A 88 20.72 -20.64 -11.52
CA GLY A 88 22.00 -21.33 -11.64
C GLY A 88 23.17 -20.58 -10.98
N VAL A 89 22.93 -19.85 -9.89
CA VAL A 89 23.95 -19.04 -9.18
C VAL A 89 23.97 -19.38 -7.70
N CYS A 90 25.03 -18.97 -6.98
CA CYS A 90 25.08 -19.15 -5.53
C CYS A 90 24.13 -18.18 -4.78
N PRO A 91 23.58 -18.58 -3.61
CA PRO A 91 22.70 -17.72 -2.80
C PRO A 91 23.29 -16.36 -2.43
N SER A 92 24.61 -16.30 -2.18
CA SER A 92 25.30 -15.04 -1.87
C SER A 92 25.31 -14.07 -3.06
N SER A 93 25.32 -14.56 -4.30
CA SER A 93 25.17 -13.71 -5.49
C SER A 93 23.77 -13.10 -5.57
N VAL A 94 22.73 -13.86 -5.23
CA VAL A 94 21.35 -13.37 -5.15
C VAL A 94 21.23 -12.30 -4.05
N SER A 95 21.77 -12.56 -2.86
CA SER A 95 21.78 -11.60 -1.74
C SER A 95 22.45 -10.28 -2.14
N ARG A 96 23.66 -10.32 -2.70
CA ARG A 96 24.38 -9.12 -3.15
C ARG A 96 23.62 -8.36 -4.23
N CYS A 97 22.92 -9.08 -5.11
CA CYS A 97 22.08 -8.49 -6.15
C CYS A 97 20.90 -7.73 -5.52
N LEU A 98 20.23 -8.34 -4.52
CA LEU A 98 19.16 -7.68 -3.76
C LEU A 98 19.70 -6.45 -3.01
N ASP A 99 20.84 -6.53 -2.34
CA ASP A 99 21.44 -5.40 -1.63
C ASP A 99 21.77 -4.22 -2.57
N LYS A 100 22.22 -4.53 -3.79
CA LYS A 100 22.51 -3.53 -4.82
C LYS A 100 21.23 -2.90 -5.36
N ALA A 101 20.22 -3.71 -5.65
CA ALA A 101 18.91 -3.23 -6.07
C ALA A 101 18.27 -2.35 -4.99
N GLN A 102 18.31 -2.78 -3.73
CA GLN A 102 17.76 -2.03 -2.60
C GLN A 102 18.42 -0.66 -2.45
N ARG A 103 19.76 -0.57 -2.54
CA ARG A 103 20.47 0.73 -2.52
C ARG A 103 19.98 1.65 -3.62
N LYS A 104 19.88 1.17 -4.87
CA LYS A 104 19.37 1.97 -5.99
C LYS A 104 17.94 2.47 -5.76
N ILE A 105 17.08 1.61 -5.20
CA ILE A 105 15.69 1.98 -4.89
C ILE A 105 15.67 3.06 -3.81
N TYR A 106 16.45 2.87 -2.74
CA TYR A 106 16.52 3.82 -1.62
C TYR A 106 17.07 5.16 -2.07
N ASP A 107 18.16 5.19 -2.84
CA ASP A 107 18.74 6.43 -3.34
C ASP A 107 17.73 7.20 -4.21
N ALA A 108 17.00 6.50 -5.09
CA ALA A 108 16.02 7.10 -5.97
C ALA A 108 14.77 7.64 -5.25
N LEU A 109 14.32 6.99 -4.17
CA LEU A 109 13.12 7.38 -3.43
C LEU A 109 13.41 8.26 -2.20
N SER A 110 14.69 8.43 -1.83
CA SER A 110 15.10 9.12 -0.62
C SER A 110 14.50 10.52 -0.47
N PHE A 111 14.60 11.36 -1.51
CA PHE A 111 14.07 12.73 -1.48
C PHE A 111 12.55 12.76 -1.42
N THR A 112 11.87 11.84 -2.10
CA THR A 112 10.40 11.74 -2.04
C THR A 112 9.92 11.40 -0.64
N VAL A 113 10.56 10.42 0.00
CA VAL A 113 10.22 10.04 1.39
C VAL A 113 10.54 11.18 2.35
N LYS A 114 11.68 11.86 2.17
CA LYS A 114 12.03 13.04 2.97
C LYS A 114 10.95 14.12 2.90
N TYR A 115 10.51 14.42 1.69
CA TYR A 115 9.44 15.38 1.43
C TYR A 115 8.11 14.92 2.03
N GLN A 116 7.72 13.66 1.83
CA GLN A 116 6.46 13.15 2.34
C GLN A 116 6.39 13.22 3.87
N HIS A 117 7.45 12.83 4.57
CA HIS A 117 7.47 12.71 6.03
C HIS A 117 8.00 13.94 6.79
N ASP A 118 8.35 15.01 6.08
CA ASP A 118 8.98 16.21 6.66
C ASP A 118 10.20 15.87 7.56
N ILE A 119 11.03 14.95 7.08
CA ILE A 119 12.17 14.42 7.84
C ILE A 119 13.48 15.06 7.38
N GLU A 120 14.26 15.55 8.34
CA GLU A 120 15.64 15.98 8.10
C GLU A 120 16.55 14.78 7.75
N SER A 121 16.28 13.62 8.36
CA SER A 121 17.07 12.39 8.23
C SER A 121 16.28 11.23 7.61
N VAL A 122 16.97 10.26 7.01
CA VAL A 122 16.38 9.20 6.17
C VAL A 122 15.97 7.94 6.95
N GLU A 123 15.81 8.01 8.27
CA GLU A 123 15.59 6.83 9.13
C GLU A 123 14.35 6.01 8.75
N PHE A 124 13.29 6.67 8.27
CA PHE A 124 12.04 6.02 7.86
C PHE A 124 12.06 5.44 6.45
N LEU A 125 13.08 5.73 5.64
CA LEU A 125 13.17 5.29 4.24
C LEU A 125 13.03 3.77 4.05
N PRO A 126 13.72 2.91 4.83
CA PRO A 126 13.55 1.47 4.68
C PRO A 126 12.12 0.99 4.94
N ILE A 127 11.40 1.65 5.85
CA ILE A 127 10.02 1.29 6.23
C ILE A 127 9.06 1.75 5.14
N ALA A 128 9.16 3.00 4.71
CA ALA A 128 8.33 3.58 3.65
C ALA A 128 8.47 2.80 2.34
N VAL A 129 9.71 2.51 1.92
CA VAL A 129 9.95 1.71 0.70
C VAL A 129 9.41 0.29 0.85
N ARG A 130 9.56 -0.36 2.01
CA ARG A 130 9.00 -1.70 2.23
C ARG A 130 7.48 -1.72 2.12
N ARG A 131 6.80 -0.71 2.67
CA ARG A 131 5.34 -0.56 2.52
C ARG A 131 4.95 -0.36 1.06
N ALA A 132 5.63 0.55 0.37
CA ALA A 132 5.42 0.80 -1.06
C ALA A 132 5.59 -0.49 -1.90
N LEU A 133 6.64 -1.28 -1.63
CA LEU A 133 6.85 -2.57 -2.29
C LEU A 133 5.75 -3.58 -1.95
N ALA A 134 5.27 -3.63 -0.71
CA ALA A 134 4.16 -4.51 -0.31
C ALA A 134 2.84 -4.12 -1.00
N VAL A 135 2.58 -2.82 -1.16
CA VAL A 135 1.43 -2.31 -1.92
C VAL A 135 1.53 -2.68 -3.39
N SER A 136 2.70 -2.50 -4.02
CA SER A 136 2.95 -2.94 -5.40
C SER A 136 2.77 -4.45 -5.54
N ALA A 137 3.30 -5.24 -4.59
CA ALA A 137 3.11 -6.69 -4.57
C ALA A 137 1.63 -7.08 -4.54
N ALA A 138 0.84 -6.41 -3.69
CA ALA A 138 -0.60 -6.63 -3.62
C ALA A 138 -1.31 -6.27 -4.93
N LYS A 139 -0.91 -5.19 -5.62
CA LYS A 139 -1.47 -4.82 -6.94
C LYS A 139 -1.20 -5.88 -8.02
N ARG A 140 -0.04 -6.54 -7.97
CA ARG A 140 0.36 -7.61 -8.91
C ARG A 140 -0.23 -8.98 -8.56
N TYR A 141 -0.74 -9.15 -7.34
CA TYR A 141 -1.26 -10.41 -6.85
C TYR A 141 -2.58 -10.75 -7.56
N GLU A 142 -2.65 -11.91 -8.20
CA GLU A 142 -3.87 -12.41 -8.87
C GLU A 142 -4.46 -13.62 -8.12
N PRO A 143 -5.40 -13.38 -7.19
CA PRO A 143 -6.07 -14.44 -6.43
C PRO A 143 -7.19 -15.11 -7.20
N ASN A 144 -7.28 -16.43 -7.06
CA ASN A 144 -8.38 -17.25 -7.58
C ASN A 144 -9.53 -17.46 -6.58
N THR A 145 -9.43 -16.89 -5.38
CA THR A 145 -10.43 -17.03 -4.31
C THR A 145 -11.04 -15.67 -3.98
N LEU A 146 -12.29 -15.69 -3.51
CA LEU A 146 -12.98 -14.49 -3.02
C LEU A 146 -12.20 -13.81 -1.89
N GLY A 147 -11.75 -14.59 -0.90
CA GLY A 147 -10.94 -14.10 0.21
C GLY A 147 -9.64 -13.43 -0.25
N GLY A 148 -8.97 -14.05 -1.24
CA GLY A 148 -7.78 -13.50 -1.85
C GLY A 148 -8.03 -12.16 -2.54
N ARG A 149 -9.17 -11.99 -3.25
CA ARG A 149 -9.53 -10.72 -3.91
C ARG A 149 -9.81 -9.61 -2.91
N ILE A 150 -10.48 -9.92 -1.81
CA ILE A 150 -10.68 -8.97 -0.70
C ILE A 150 -9.33 -8.52 -0.14
N LYS A 151 -8.44 -9.49 0.12
CA LYS A 151 -7.09 -9.20 0.61
C LYS A 151 -6.27 -8.39 -0.38
N LYS A 152 -6.38 -8.67 -1.68
CA LYS A 152 -5.77 -7.90 -2.79
C LYS A 152 -6.18 -6.44 -2.69
N LEU A 153 -7.49 -6.16 -2.73
CA LEU A 153 -8.04 -4.80 -2.67
C LEU A 153 -7.61 -4.06 -1.41
N ARG A 154 -7.65 -4.74 -0.25
CA ARG A 154 -7.25 -4.16 1.02
C ARG A 154 -5.77 -3.77 1.02
N CYS A 155 -4.89 -4.69 0.64
CA CYS A 155 -3.45 -4.46 0.66
C CYS A 155 -2.99 -3.50 -0.46
N SER A 156 -3.66 -3.49 -1.62
CA SER A 156 -3.34 -2.56 -2.72
C SER A 156 -3.64 -1.11 -2.40
N GLU A 157 -4.56 -0.87 -1.47
CA GLU A 157 -4.88 0.45 -0.92
C GLU A 157 -4.16 0.71 0.43
N ASN A 158 -3.22 -0.14 0.84
CA ASN A 158 -2.51 -0.02 2.13
C ASN A 158 -3.46 0.06 3.34
N ILE A 159 -4.59 -0.65 3.30
CA ILE A 159 -5.59 -0.65 4.37
C ILE A 159 -5.27 -1.77 5.38
N GLY A 160 -5.20 -1.41 6.67
CA GLY A 160 -5.04 -2.38 7.75
C GLY A 160 -6.31 -3.20 8.00
N GLU A 161 -6.16 -4.42 8.53
CA GLU A 161 -7.30 -5.28 8.91
C GLU A 161 -8.23 -4.58 9.91
N GLN A 162 -7.65 -3.90 10.91
CA GLN A 162 -8.38 -3.17 11.93
C GLN A 162 -9.22 -2.05 11.33
N LEU A 163 -8.63 -1.23 10.46
CA LEU A 163 -9.31 -0.11 9.80
C LEU A 163 -10.51 -0.60 8.99
N LEU A 164 -10.34 -1.67 8.21
CA LEU A 164 -11.44 -2.25 7.44
C LEU A 164 -12.53 -2.80 8.37
N CYS A 165 -12.14 -3.46 9.46
CA CYS A 165 -13.08 -4.00 10.44
C CYS A 165 -13.91 -2.90 11.12
N ASP A 166 -13.27 -1.81 11.52
CA ASP A 166 -13.92 -0.66 12.14
C ASP A 166 -14.87 0.03 11.17
N ALA A 167 -14.46 0.17 9.90
CA ALA A 167 -15.30 0.71 8.84
C ALA A 167 -16.57 -0.11 8.57
N LEU A 168 -16.47 -1.44 8.66
CA LEU A 168 -17.57 -2.35 8.32
C LEU A 168 -18.37 -2.85 9.53
N GLY A 169 -17.91 -2.57 10.76
CA GLY A 169 -18.45 -3.16 11.98
C GLY A 169 -18.20 -4.68 12.06
N MET A 170 -17.08 -5.16 11.50
CA MET A 170 -16.71 -6.57 11.47
C MET A 170 -15.69 -6.90 12.56
N GLN A 171 -15.70 -8.14 13.07
CA GLN A 171 -14.62 -8.60 13.94
C GLN A 171 -13.37 -8.98 13.11
N ILE A 172 -12.18 -8.59 13.56
CA ILE A 172 -10.88 -8.94 12.93
C ILE A 172 -10.76 -10.43 12.62
N ARG A 173 -11.16 -11.29 13.57
CA ARG A 173 -11.12 -12.75 13.39
C ARG A 173 -11.97 -13.19 12.21
N THR A 174 -13.15 -12.57 12.02
CA THR A 174 -14.03 -12.88 10.88
C THR A 174 -13.38 -12.45 9.57
N LEU A 175 -12.81 -11.25 9.50
CA LEU A 175 -12.09 -10.78 8.31
C LEU A 175 -10.95 -11.74 7.93
N ARG A 176 -10.12 -12.15 8.90
CA ARG A 176 -9.00 -13.08 8.65
C ARG A 176 -9.47 -14.42 8.12
N MET A 177 -10.52 -15.01 8.71
CA MET A 177 -11.09 -16.27 8.22
C MET A 177 -11.63 -16.12 6.80
N VAL A 178 -12.23 -14.97 6.47
CA VAL A 178 -12.71 -14.66 5.12
C VAL A 178 -11.55 -14.54 4.14
N GLU A 179 -10.54 -13.73 4.45
CA GLU A 179 -9.37 -13.52 3.57
C GLU A 179 -8.56 -14.80 3.34
N ASN A 180 -8.51 -15.68 4.34
CA ASN A 180 -7.84 -16.98 4.23
C ASN A 180 -8.70 -18.05 3.54
N GLY A 181 -9.97 -17.77 3.24
CA GLY A 181 -10.90 -18.75 2.65
C GLY A 181 -11.38 -19.83 3.64
N GLU A 182 -11.23 -19.61 4.94
CA GLU A 182 -11.73 -20.50 6.00
C GLU A 182 -13.23 -20.31 6.25
N LYS A 183 -13.77 -19.15 5.85
CA LYS A 183 -15.19 -18.79 6.03
C LYS A 183 -15.67 -17.92 4.87
N GLU A 184 -16.86 -18.21 4.35
CA GLU A 184 -17.52 -17.31 3.39
C GLU A 184 -18.16 -16.11 4.11
N PRO A 185 -18.07 -14.89 3.55
CA PRO A 185 -18.77 -13.73 4.10
C PRO A 185 -20.28 -13.88 3.90
N THR A 186 -21.07 -13.28 4.80
CA THR A 186 -22.52 -13.19 4.58
C THR A 186 -22.83 -12.25 3.41
N LEU A 187 -24.02 -12.36 2.81
CA LEU A 187 -24.46 -11.45 1.74
C LEU A 187 -24.35 -9.97 2.14
N GLN A 188 -24.68 -9.66 3.39
CA GLN A 188 -24.53 -8.30 3.93
C GLN A 188 -23.07 -7.86 3.97
N GLN A 189 -22.16 -8.71 4.45
CA GLN A 189 -20.73 -8.42 4.52
C GLN A 189 -20.15 -8.25 3.11
N LEU A 190 -20.58 -9.08 2.15
CA LEU A 190 -20.15 -8.97 0.76
C LEU A 190 -20.57 -7.63 0.13
N ALA A 191 -21.81 -7.20 0.35
CA ALA A 191 -22.30 -5.92 -0.11
C ALA A 191 -21.55 -4.74 0.52
N GLN A 192 -21.25 -4.83 1.83
CA GLN A 192 -20.45 -3.84 2.56
C GLN A 192 -19.03 -3.74 2.00
N LEU A 193 -18.36 -4.87 1.75
CA LEU A 193 -17.02 -4.91 1.15
C LEU A 193 -17.02 -4.32 -0.26
N ALA A 194 -17.99 -4.70 -1.10
CA ALA A 194 -18.13 -4.17 -2.45
C ALA A 194 -18.33 -2.64 -2.42
N GLY A 195 -19.22 -2.14 -1.56
CA GLY A 195 -19.47 -0.71 -1.38
C GLY A 195 -18.24 0.04 -0.86
N PHE A 196 -17.50 -0.52 0.10
CA PHE A 196 -16.31 0.10 0.67
C PHE A 196 -15.18 0.24 -0.37
N PHE A 197 -14.94 -0.80 -1.18
CA PHE A 197 -13.90 -0.76 -2.22
C PHE A 197 -14.38 -0.14 -3.54
N GLY A 198 -15.62 0.31 -3.64
CA GLY A 198 -16.19 0.85 -4.88
C GLY A 198 -16.21 -0.17 -6.04
N THR A 199 -16.34 -1.45 -5.73
CA THR A 199 -16.38 -2.56 -6.70
C THR A 199 -17.76 -3.25 -6.72
N THR A 200 -17.89 -4.33 -7.48
CA THR A 200 -19.11 -5.14 -7.55
C THR A 200 -18.97 -6.43 -6.76
N ALA A 201 -20.09 -6.96 -6.25
CA ALA A 201 -20.10 -8.30 -5.65
C ALA A 201 -19.66 -9.38 -6.65
N ASP A 202 -20.00 -9.21 -7.93
CA ASP A 202 -19.60 -10.12 -9.01
C ASP A 202 -18.07 -10.15 -9.18
N TYR A 203 -17.39 -9.01 -9.12
CA TYR A 203 -15.92 -8.98 -9.12
C TYR A 203 -15.34 -9.77 -7.93
N LEU A 204 -15.89 -9.57 -6.72
CA LEU A 204 -15.41 -10.30 -5.54
C LEU A 204 -15.62 -11.82 -5.68
N LEU A 205 -16.76 -12.24 -6.23
CA LEU A 205 -17.12 -13.65 -6.41
C LEU A 205 -16.41 -14.32 -7.59
N LYS A 206 -16.30 -13.66 -8.74
CA LYS A 206 -15.83 -14.24 -10.01
C LYS A 206 -14.48 -13.71 -10.50
N GLY A 207 -14.10 -12.50 -10.11
CA GLY A 207 -12.86 -11.86 -10.55
C GLY A 207 -12.94 -11.30 -11.96
N GLU A 208 -14.15 -11.16 -12.49
CA GLU A 208 -14.42 -10.53 -13.78
C GLU A 208 -14.55 -9.02 -13.53
N ASP A 209 -13.60 -8.24 -14.05
CA ASP A 209 -13.78 -6.80 -14.19
C ASP A 209 -14.90 -6.53 -15.21
N LYS A 210 -15.69 -5.48 -14.98
CA LYS A 210 -16.68 -5.01 -15.97
C LYS A 210 -16.00 -4.42 -17.20
#